data_AF-A0A7V4BRY2-F1
#
_entry.id   AF-A0A7V4BRY2-F1
#
_cell.length_a   1.000
_cell.length_b   1.000
_cell.length_c   1.000
_cell.angle_alpha   90.00
_cell.angle_beta   90.00
_cell.angle_gamma   90.00
#
_symmetry.space_group_name_H-M   'P 1'
#
loop_
_entity.id
_entity.type
_entity.pdbx_description
1 polymer ?
#
loop_
_entity_poly.entity_id
_entity_poly.type
_entity_poly.pdbx_seq_one_letter_code
_entity_poly.pdbx_strand_id
1 'polypeptide(L)'
;MFSNHQTKSYFILFTAWLMLLILVSRIAGGQVLIPYESAWKYYKGKSAISSTWTMPDYNDNSWLYGNAPFWYGSGSGGTQLTDMQNSYTTVFLRKKFEVTTPDSLMGNLVATFKYDDGFRVWINGKLAFER
;
A
#
# COMPACT_ATOMS: atom_id res chain seq x y z
N MET A 1 65.90 12.45 22.46
CA MET A 1 65.68 12.75 21.02
C MET A 1 65.77 11.43 20.29
N PHE A 2 64.74 10.84 19.68
CA PHE A 2 63.71 11.40 18.81
C PHE A 2 62.33 10.80 19.11
N SER A 3 61.31 11.64 18.93
CA SER A 3 59.91 11.34 19.22
C SER A 3 59.25 10.49 18.14
N ASN A 4 58.51 9.50 18.62
CA ASN A 4 57.60 8.61 17.94
C ASN A 4 56.31 9.37 17.58
N HIS A 5 56.11 9.78 16.32
CA HIS A 5 54.88 10.52 15.94
C HIS A 5 54.29 10.24 14.55
N GLN A 6 54.90 9.38 13.73
CA GLN A 6 54.49 9.24 12.31
C GLN A 6 53.62 8.01 12.00
N THR A 7 53.45 7.06 12.92
CA THR A 7 52.76 5.79 12.62
C THR A 7 51.27 5.76 13.01
N LYS A 8 50.78 6.69 13.84
CA LYS A 8 49.37 6.73 14.26
C LYS A 8 48.43 7.43 13.27
N SER A 9 48.96 8.21 12.32
CA SER A 9 48.14 9.06 11.45
C SER A 9 47.53 8.34 10.24
N TYR A 10 48.09 7.21 9.82
CA TYR A 10 47.58 6.45 8.66
C TYR A 10 46.47 5.44 9.03
N PHE A 11 46.34 5.09 10.31
CA PHE A 11 45.32 4.13 10.77
C PHE A 11 43.91 4.74 10.90
N ILE A 12 43.83 6.07 11.00
CA ILE A 12 42.56 6.81 11.14
C ILE A 12 42.01 7.25 9.76
N LEU A 13 42.85 7.29 8.73
CA LEU A 13 42.45 7.70 7.37
C LEU A 13 41.88 6.55 6.51
N PHE A 14 41.98 5.28 6.94
CA PHE A 14 41.50 4.13 6.17
C PHE A 14 40.15 3.56 6.67
N THR A 15 39.69 3.92 7.87
CA THR A 15 38.38 3.49 8.40
C THR A 15 37.25 4.48 8.09
N ALA A 16 37.58 5.75 7.83
CA ALA A 16 36.61 6.78 7.47
C ALA A 16 36.13 6.71 6.00
N TRP A 17 36.87 6.01 5.12
CA TRP A 17 36.50 5.83 3.71
C TRP A 17 35.76 4.52 3.42
N LEU A 18 35.42 3.74 4.46
CA LEU A 18 34.53 2.58 4.34
C LEU A 18 33.12 2.87 4.89
N MET A 19 32.96 3.88 5.75
CA MET A 19 31.63 4.33 6.20
C MET A 19 30.91 5.26 5.22
N LEU A 20 31.62 5.85 4.25
CA LEU A 20 31.01 6.69 3.20
C LEU A 20 30.47 5.87 2.00
N LEU A 21 30.71 4.55 1.96
CA LEU A 21 30.27 3.66 0.88
C LEU A 21 28.97 2.90 1.18
N ILE A 22 28.41 3.03 2.40
CA ILE A 22 27.08 2.48 2.74
C ILE A 22 25.95 3.51 2.50
N LEU A 23 26.29 4.75 2.15
CA LEU A 23 25.31 5.83 2.05
C LEU A 23 24.65 6.02 0.68
N VAL A 24 25.06 5.30 -0.36
CA VAL A 24 24.48 5.46 -1.70
C VAL A 24 24.27 4.12 -2.37
N SER A 25 23.28 3.38 -1.86
CA SER A 25 22.56 2.37 -2.65
C SER A 25 21.18 2.16 -2.05
N ARG A 26 20.32 3.18 -2.11
CA ARG A 26 18.89 2.89 -2.27
C ARG A 26 18.73 2.43 -3.71
N ILE A 27 18.92 1.13 -3.96
CA ILE A 27 18.43 0.54 -5.19
C ILE A 27 16.97 0.96 -5.29
N ALA A 28 16.59 1.54 -6.43
CA ALA A 28 15.24 1.94 -6.76
C ALA A 28 14.33 0.70 -6.77
N GLY A 29 13.91 0.28 -5.57
CA GLY A 29 12.86 -0.71 -5.35
C GLY A 29 11.55 0.02 -5.16
N GLY A 30 10.49 -0.41 -5.84
CA GLY A 30 9.15 0.14 -5.63
C GLY A 30 8.67 -0.08 -4.19
N GLN A 31 8.01 0.92 -3.61
CA GLN A 31 7.35 0.78 -2.32
C GLN A 31 6.11 -0.12 -2.48
N VAL A 32 6.02 -1.21 -1.70
CA VAL A 32 4.77 -1.96 -1.57
C VAL A 32 3.83 -1.17 -0.67
N LEU A 33 2.80 -0.57 -1.25
CA LEU A 33 1.83 0.27 -0.53
C LEU A 33 0.75 -0.56 0.16
N ILE A 34 0.29 -1.63 -0.50
CA ILE A 34 -0.72 -2.54 0.02
C ILE A 34 -0.27 -3.96 -0.33
N PRO A 35 0.15 -4.77 0.66
CA PRO A 35 0.46 -6.18 0.44
C PRO A 35 -0.74 -6.97 -0.09
N TYR A 36 -0.47 -8.04 -0.84
CA TYR A 36 -1.51 -8.99 -1.26
C TYR A 36 -2.23 -9.60 -0.03
N GLU A 37 -3.53 -9.91 -0.16
CA GLU A 37 -4.37 -10.46 0.93
C GLU A 37 -4.47 -9.60 2.21
N SER A 38 -4.10 -8.32 2.12
CA SER A 38 -4.26 -7.37 3.23
C SER A 38 -5.71 -7.30 3.76
N ALA A 39 -5.86 -6.88 5.01
CA ALA A 39 -7.13 -6.46 5.57
C ALA A 39 -7.61 -5.14 4.95
N TRP A 40 -8.91 -5.07 4.63
CA TRP A 40 -9.60 -3.89 4.11
C TRP A 40 -10.79 -3.54 5.00
N LYS A 41 -11.13 -2.25 5.03
CA LYS A 41 -12.48 -1.84 5.39
C LYS A 41 -13.40 -2.19 4.23
N TYR A 42 -14.56 -2.75 4.51
CA TYR A 42 -15.55 -3.01 3.48
C TYR A 42 -16.98 -2.69 3.92
N TYR A 43 -17.79 -2.34 2.93
CA TYR A 43 -19.20 -2.08 3.09
C TYR A 43 -20.00 -2.86 2.06
N LYS A 44 -20.99 -3.63 2.54
CA LYS A 44 -21.93 -4.36 1.69
C LYS A 44 -22.94 -3.36 1.16
N GLY A 45 -23.11 -3.28 -0.17
CA GLY A 45 -23.98 -2.31 -0.84
C GLY A 45 -25.48 -2.55 -0.66
N LYS A 46 -25.94 -2.79 0.57
CA LYS A 46 -27.36 -2.98 0.92
C LYS A 46 -28.14 -1.66 0.94
N SER A 47 -27.46 -0.53 1.04
CA SER A 47 -28.03 0.81 0.91
C SER A 47 -27.06 1.76 0.22
N ALA A 48 -27.58 2.91 -0.21
CA ALA A 48 -26.78 3.95 -0.84
C ALA A 48 -25.65 4.40 0.10
N ILE A 49 -24.46 4.59 -0.47
CA ILE A 49 -23.30 5.12 0.22
C ILE A 49 -23.15 6.62 -0.08
N SER A 50 -22.54 7.36 0.84
CA SER A 50 -22.24 8.78 0.61
C SER A 50 -21.46 8.98 -0.69
N SER A 51 -21.76 10.00 -1.48
CA SER A 51 -20.97 10.36 -2.67
C SER A 51 -19.50 10.69 -2.36
N THR A 52 -19.19 10.99 -1.10
CA THR A 52 -17.84 11.34 -0.63
C THR A 52 -17.04 10.15 -0.11
N TRP A 53 -17.54 8.91 -0.22
CA TRP A 53 -16.87 7.72 0.34
C TRP A 53 -15.45 7.47 -0.19
N THR A 54 -15.11 8.05 -1.34
CA THR A 54 -13.81 7.96 -2.01
C THR A 54 -12.81 9.04 -1.55
N MET A 55 -13.26 10.05 -0.80
CA MET A 55 -12.43 11.15 -0.30
C MET A 55 -11.52 10.66 0.85
N PRO A 56 -10.31 11.20 1.05
CA PRO A 56 -9.37 10.71 2.07
C PRO A 56 -9.87 10.81 3.51
N ASP A 57 -10.66 11.84 3.79
CA ASP A 57 -11.21 12.22 5.09
C ASP A 57 -12.55 11.55 5.43
N TYR A 58 -13.11 10.76 4.51
CA TYR A 58 -14.35 10.02 4.76
C TYR A 58 -14.25 9.14 6.01
N ASN A 59 -15.25 9.25 6.88
CA ASN A 59 -15.37 8.45 8.09
C ASN A 59 -15.97 7.07 7.78
N ASP A 60 -15.11 6.05 7.77
CA ASP A 60 -15.45 4.65 7.52
C ASP A 60 -15.50 3.79 8.80
N ASN A 61 -15.64 4.41 9.98
CA ASN A 61 -15.62 3.68 11.26
C ASN A 61 -16.70 2.59 11.34
N SER A 62 -17.86 2.82 10.73
CA SER A 62 -18.97 1.85 10.68
C SER A 62 -18.76 0.70 9.67
N TRP A 63 -17.73 0.78 8.83
CA TRP A 63 -17.45 -0.28 7.86
C TRP A 63 -16.87 -1.51 8.55
N LEU A 64 -17.19 -2.67 8.01
CA LEU A 64 -16.68 -3.96 8.46
C LEU A 64 -15.19 -4.09 8.09
N TYR A 65 -14.49 -5.04 8.71
CA TYR A 65 -13.11 -5.40 8.37
C TYR A 65 -13.05 -6.83 7.83
N GLY A 66 -12.25 -7.05 6.81
CA GLY A 66 -12.03 -8.38 6.23
C GLY A 66 -10.76 -8.44 5.38
N ASN A 67 -10.14 -9.62 5.29
CA ASN A 67 -8.98 -9.83 4.42
C ASN A 67 -9.44 -10.10 2.98
N ALA A 68 -8.67 -9.60 2.01
CA ALA A 68 -8.83 -10.03 0.62
C ALA A 68 -8.36 -11.49 0.45
N PRO A 69 -8.85 -12.23 -0.56
CA PRO A 69 -9.88 -11.84 -1.53
C PRO A 69 -11.28 -11.76 -0.89
N PHE A 70 -12.16 -10.96 -1.49
CA PHE A 70 -13.58 -10.93 -1.16
C PHE A 70 -14.33 -11.75 -2.21
N TRP A 71 -15.21 -12.66 -1.80
CA TRP A 71 -15.87 -13.57 -2.75
C TRP A 71 -17.24 -14.04 -2.26
N TYR A 72 -18.05 -14.47 -3.22
CA TYR A 72 -19.31 -15.20 -3.02
C TYR A 72 -19.30 -16.48 -3.89
N GLY A 73 -20.05 -17.50 -3.50
CA GLY A 73 -20.15 -18.75 -4.28
C GLY A 73 -18.97 -19.70 -4.06
N SER A 74 -18.11 -19.88 -5.06
CA SER A 74 -16.99 -20.84 -5.05
C SER A 74 -15.63 -20.14 -5.03
N GLY A 75 -15.23 -19.64 -3.85
CA GLY A 75 -13.92 -19.06 -3.60
C GLY A 75 -13.22 -19.69 -2.40
N SER A 76 -12.04 -19.19 -2.06
CA SER A 76 -11.29 -19.63 -0.89
C SER A 76 -10.37 -18.51 -0.38
N GLY A 77 -9.99 -18.59 0.90
CA GLY A 77 -9.22 -17.55 1.57
C GLY A 77 -10.03 -16.27 1.82
N GLY A 78 -9.43 -15.30 2.49
CA GLY A 78 -10.00 -13.96 2.67
C GLY A 78 -11.40 -13.94 3.31
N THR A 79 -12.29 -13.14 2.74
CA THR A 79 -13.61 -12.83 3.30
C THR A 79 -14.71 -13.38 2.40
N GLN A 80 -15.42 -14.40 2.88
CA GLN A 80 -16.62 -14.91 2.22
C GLN A 80 -17.84 -14.03 2.52
N LEU A 81 -18.58 -13.66 1.48
CA LEU A 81 -19.79 -12.85 1.53
C LEU A 81 -21.02 -13.76 1.45
N THR A 82 -21.33 -14.48 2.53
CA THR A 82 -22.36 -15.53 2.56
C THR A 82 -23.80 -15.04 2.32
N ASP A 83 -24.06 -13.74 2.48
CA ASP A 83 -25.37 -13.11 2.40
C ASP A 83 -25.56 -12.26 1.13
N MET A 84 -24.73 -12.44 0.11
CA MET A 84 -24.73 -11.58 -1.07
C MET A 84 -25.93 -11.87 -2.00
N GLN A 85 -26.27 -13.14 -2.19
CA GLN A 85 -27.37 -13.55 -3.06
C GLN A 85 -28.71 -12.93 -2.63
N ASN A 86 -29.40 -12.31 -3.59
CA ASN A 86 -30.68 -11.63 -3.40
C ASN A 86 -30.63 -10.47 -2.36
N SER A 87 -29.44 -9.98 -1.98
CA SER A 87 -29.32 -8.89 -1.00
C SER A 87 -28.55 -7.68 -1.53
N TYR A 88 -27.40 -7.88 -2.17
CA TYR A 88 -26.60 -6.79 -2.73
C TYR A 88 -25.70 -7.30 -3.86
N THR A 89 -25.42 -6.43 -4.84
CA THR A 89 -24.59 -6.75 -6.02
C THR A 89 -23.25 -6.02 -6.01
N THR A 90 -23.03 -5.11 -5.06
CA THR A 90 -21.82 -4.28 -4.99
C THR A 90 -21.21 -4.35 -3.60
N VAL A 91 -19.89 -4.39 -3.55
CA VAL A 91 -19.08 -4.33 -2.33
C VAL A 91 -18.11 -3.18 -2.47
N PHE A 92 -18.11 -2.29 -1.49
CA PHE A 92 -17.18 -1.17 -1.44
C PHE A 92 -16.00 -1.56 -0.57
N LEU A 93 -14.79 -1.35 -1.07
CA LEU A 93 -13.54 -1.63 -0.37
C LEU A 93 -12.79 -0.33 -0.15
N ARG A 94 -12.19 -0.15 1.03
CA ARG A 94 -11.44 1.04 1.38
C ARG A 94 -10.19 0.72 2.19
N LYS A 95 -9.08 1.35 1.81
CA LYS A 95 -7.77 1.23 2.45
C LYS A 95 -7.04 2.55 2.33
N LYS A 96 -6.48 3.01 3.45
CA LYS A 96 -5.49 4.09 3.47
C LYS A 96 -4.10 3.48 3.34
N PHE A 97 -3.26 4.14 2.57
CA PHE A 97 -1.84 3.81 2.41
C PHE A 97 -1.05 5.11 2.41
N GLU A 98 0.21 5.03 2.82
CA GLU A 98 1.12 6.17 2.86
C GLU A 98 2.22 5.97 1.83
N VAL A 99 2.42 6.99 0.99
CA VAL A 99 3.56 7.03 0.08
C VAL A 99 4.69 7.74 0.81
N THR A 100 5.81 7.04 1.01
CA THR A 100 6.99 7.58 1.70
C THR A 100 8.07 8.03 0.73
N THR A 101 7.94 7.67 -0.55
CA THR A 101 8.79 8.16 -1.62
C THR A 101 8.49 9.65 -1.88
N PRO A 102 9.51 10.52 -1.93
CA PRO A 102 9.31 11.91 -2.31
C PRO A 102 8.62 12.03 -3.68
N ASP A 103 7.68 12.97 -3.81
CA ASP A 103 6.91 13.18 -5.06
C ASP A 103 7.80 13.31 -6.31
N SER A 104 8.98 13.93 -6.17
CA SER A 104 9.95 14.09 -7.26
C SER A 104 10.58 12.79 -7.75
N LEU A 105 10.46 11.72 -6.95
CA LEU A 105 10.96 10.37 -7.24
C LEU A 105 9.81 9.37 -7.44
N MET A 106 8.55 9.82 -7.38
CA MET A 106 7.40 8.97 -7.63
C MET A 106 7.31 8.66 -9.13
N GLY A 107 7.44 7.38 -9.46
CA GLY A 107 7.12 6.85 -10.77
C GLY A 107 5.64 6.49 -10.90
N ASN A 108 5.37 5.36 -11.54
CA ASN A 108 4.00 4.85 -11.70
C ASN A 108 3.48 4.22 -10.41
N LEU A 109 2.22 4.48 -10.09
CA LEU A 109 1.45 3.65 -9.18
C LEU A 109 0.89 2.46 -9.94
N VAL A 110 1.32 1.25 -9.58
CA VAL A 110 0.87 0.00 -10.20
C VAL A 110 -0.03 -0.73 -9.23
N ALA A 111 -1.24 -1.09 -9.70
CA ALA A 111 -2.17 -1.93 -8.96
C ALA A 111 -2.58 -3.12 -9.85
N THR A 112 -2.52 -4.32 -9.28
CA THR A 112 -2.88 -5.56 -9.95
C THR A 112 -4.16 -6.10 -9.33
N PHE A 113 -5.11 -6.48 -10.18
CA PHE A 113 -6.44 -6.93 -9.75
C PHE A 113 -6.74 -8.32 -10.29
N LYS A 114 -7.33 -9.14 -9.43
CA LYS A 114 -8.08 -10.33 -9.83
C LYS A 114 -9.53 -10.06 -9.43
N TYR A 115 -10.43 -10.08 -10.38
CA TYR A 115 -11.81 -9.62 -10.20
C TYR A 115 -12.76 -10.43 -11.05
N ASP A 116 -14.03 -10.43 -10.64
CA ASP A 116 -15.18 -11.02 -11.31
C ASP A 116 -16.44 -10.38 -10.67
N ASP A 117 -17.31 -9.67 -11.38
CA ASP A 117 -17.29 -9.37 -12.82
C ASP A 117 -16.47 -8.11 -13.18
N GLY A 118 -16.71 -6.98 -12.49
CA GLY A 118 -16.17 -5.66 -12.82
C GLY A 118 -15.96 -4.76 -11.60
N PHE A 119 -15.22 -3.66 -11.76
CA PHE A 119 -14.87 -2.79 -10.63
C PHE A 119 -14.44 -1.39 -11.07
N ARG A 120 -14.45 -0.48 -10.09
CA ARG A 120 -13.95 0.89 -10.23
C ARG A 120 -12.99 1.21 -9.09
N VAL A 121 -11.93 1.93 -9.39
CA VAL A 121 -10.91 2.37 -8.43
C VAL A 121 -10.89 3.88 -8.38
N TRP A 122 -10.98 4.42 -7.18
CA TRP A 122 -10.76 5.83 -6.91
C TRP A 122 -9.55 6.03 -6.02
N ILE A 123 -8.82 7.10 -6.27
CA ILE A 123 -7.73 7.57 -5.42
C ILE A 123 -8.04 9.02 -5.06
N ASN A 124 -8.21 9.28 -3.76
CA ASN A 124 -8.47 10.62 -3.21
C ASN A 124 -9.59 11.37 -3.96
N GLY A 125 -10.73 10.71 -4.14
CA GLY A 125 -11.90 11.27 -4.84
C GLY A 125 -11.89 11.18 -6.37
N LYS A 126 -10.74 10.94 -7.01
CA LYS A 126 -10.62 10.87 -8.47
C LYS A 126 -10.73 9.44 -8.98
N LEU A 127 -11.55 9.22 -10.01
CA LEU A 127 -11.58 7.93 -10.71
C LEU A 127 -10.22 7.69 -11.37
N ALA A 128 -9.59 6.58 -11.01
CA ALA A 128 -8.29 6.18 -11.52
C ALA A 128 -8.39 5.09 -12.60
N PHE A 129 -9.35 4.17 -12.44
CA PHE A 129 -9.49 3.01 -13.32
C PHE A 129 -10.88 2.36 -13.23
N GLU A 130 -11.34 1.73 -14.30
CA GLU A 130 -12.54 0.90 -14.32
C GLU A 130 -12.45 -0.27 -15.32
N ARG A 131 -13.17 -1.35 -15.02
CA ARG A 131 -13.36 -2.55 -15.84
C ARG A 131 -14.78 -3.08 -15.69
#